data_AF-A0A6M0CD36-F1
#
_entry.id   AF-A0A6M0CD36-F1
#
_cell.length_a   1.000
_cell.length_b   1.000
_cell.length_c   1.000
_cell.angle_alpha   90.00
_cell.angle_beta   90.00
_cell.angle_gamma   90.00
#
_symmetry.space_group_name_H-M   'P 1'
#
loop_
_entity.id
_entity.type
_entity.pdbx_description
1 polymer ?
#
loop_
_entity_poly.entity_id
_entity_poly.type
_entity_poly.pdbx_seq_one_letter_code
_entity_poly.pdbx_strand_id
1 'polypeptide(L)'
;MKFLFAVIVSALIFISLDDKVGQSLPLDSVSTSEQLSQMNIFQAVILGMVQGLTEFLPISSTAHLKIVPVALGWGDPGVAFTAVIQLGSIFSVVWYFWQDLTKIVIGAYKSIVTSDYQSPDFRMAVGIVLGSIPIILFGLLIKIFIPDFDNSALRSTVAIAIASIVMALLLGIAEKIGSRKRNFEQLDIKDGILMGLAQALALVPGVSRSGSTITGGLFMGLERATAAKFSFLLGLPAITLAGLVELKTLL
;
A
#
# COMPACT_ATOMS: atom_id res chain seq x y z
N MET A 1 -9.35 -15.03 -13.33
CA MET A 1 -8.53 -14.62 -14.49
C MET A 1 -7.73 -13.34 -14.26
N LYS A 2 -8.34 -12.21 -13.87
CA LYS A 2 -7.64 -10.92 -13.71
C LYS A 2 -6.53 -10.92 -12.64
N PHE A 3 -6.72 -11.63 -11.52
CA PHE A 3 -5.73 -11.75 -10.43
C PHE A 3 -4.46 -12.50 -10.85
N LEU A 4 -4.60 -13.61 -11.57
CA LEU A 4 -3.49 -14.41 -12.06
C LEU A 4 -2.60 -13.65 -13.05
N PHE A 5 -3.21 -12.81 -13.89
CA PHE A 5 -2.49 -11.98 -14.85
C PHE A 5 -1.61 -10.92 -14.17
N ALA A 6 -2.09 -10.31 -13.08
CA ALA A 6 -1.34 -9.27 -12.38
C ALA A 6 -0.10 -9.83 -11.65
N VAL A 7 -0.19 -11.06 -11.13
CA VAL A 7 0.95 -11.80 -10.58
C VAL A 7 2.00 -12.06 -11.67
N ILE A 8 1.57 -12.44 -12.88
CA ILE A 8 2.46 -12.70 -14.02
C ILE A 8 3.16 -11.42 -14.48
N VAL A 9 2.44 -10.30 -14.59
CA VAL A 9 3.03 -9.01 -14.99
C VAL A 9 4.07 -8.53 -13.96
N SER A 10 3.78 -8.69 -12.67
CA SER A 10 4.72 -8.34 -11.60
C SER A 10 6.01 -9.17 -11.67
N ALA A 11 5.89 -10.47 -11.99
CA ALA A 11 7.05 -11.34 -12.19
C ALA A 11 7.88 -10.96 -13.43
N LEU A 12 7.25 -10.54 -14.53
CA LEU A 12 7.93 -10.13 -15.77
C LEU A 12 8.69 -8.80 -15.61
N ILE A 13 8.15 -7.86 -14.83
CA ILE A 13 8.85 -6.60 -14.51
C ILE A 13 10.11 -6.88 -13.69
N PHE A 14 10.05 -7.82 -12.74
CA PHE A 14 11.21 -8.22 -11.94
C PHE A 14 12.32 -8.85 -12.80
N ILE A 15 11.96 -9.77 -13.70
CA ILE A 15 12.90 -10.39 -14.66
C ILE A 15 13.58 -9.33 -15.54
N SER A 16 12.87 -8.26 -15.90
CA SER A 16 13.42 -7.19 -16.75
C SER A 16 14.37 -6.23 -16.00
N LEU A 17 14.39 -6.27 -14.67
CA LEU A 17 15.24 -5.41 -13.83
C LEU A 17 16.48 -6.14 -13.29
N ASP A 18 16.49 -7.47 -13.31
CA ASP A 18 17.59 -8.33 -12.84
C ASP A 18 18.92 -8.04 -13.56
N ASP A 19 18.88 -7.80 -14.87
CA ASP A 19 20.05 -7.48 -15.70
C ASP A 19 20.78 -6.18 -15.30
N LYS A 20 20.15 -5.29 -14.53
CA LYS A 20 20.73 -4.00 -14.13
C LYS A 20 21.33 -3.98 -12.73
N VAL A 21 21.10 -5.00 -11.91
CA VAL A 21 21.56 -5.06 -10.51
C VAL A 21 22.87 -5.85 -10.36
N GLY A 22 23.29 -6.58 -11.40
CA GLY A 22 24.37 -7.57 -11.33
C GLY A 22 25.81 -7.15 -11.67
N GLN A 23 26.18 -5.86 -11.73
CA GLN A 23 27.56 -5.47 -12.09
C GLN A 23 28.25 -4.59 -11.04
N SER A 24 28.98 -5.23 -10.10
CA SER A 24 30.21 -4.67 -9.53
C SER A 24 31.15 -5.74 -8.92
N LEU A 25 32.25 -6.00 -9.66
CA LEU A 25 33.64 -6.31 -9.23
C LEU A 25 34.04 -7.70 -8.69
N PRO A 26 35.34 -8.08 -8.84
CA PRO A 26 35.78 -9.45 -9.04
C PRO A 26 36.31 -10.17 -7.80
N LEU A 27 36.39 -11.50 -7.99
CA LEU A 27 36.79 -12.58 -7.10
C LEU A 27 38.06 -12.32 -6.29
N ASP A 28 37.96 -12.43 -4.96
CA ASP A 28 39.02 -12.97 -4.10
C ASP A 28 38.47 -13.60 -2.81
N SER A 29 39.17 -14.65 -2.39
CA SER A 29 38.83 -15.62 -1.36
C SER A 29 38.73 -15.08 0.07
N VAL A 30 37.64 -15.38 0.79
CA VAL A 30 37.59 -15.99 2.15
C VAL A 30 36.15 -16.42 2.42
N SER A 31 35.95 -17.73 2.59
CA SER A 31 34.68 -18.33 3.03
C SER A 31 34.42 -17.99 4.50
N THR A 32 33.41 -17.16 4.78
CA THR A 32 32.37 -17.27 5.83
C THR A 32 31.75 -15.89 6.12
N SER A 33 30.94 -15.35 5.21
CA SER A 33 29.93 -14.31 5.50
C SER A 33 29.26 -13.91 4.19
N GLU A 34 27.95 -13.65 4.25
CA GLU A 34 27.09 -13.18 3.16
C GLU A 34 26.58 -14.26 2.19
N GLN A 35 25.69 -15.11 2.71
CA GLN A 35 24.50 -15.47 1.93
C GLN A 35 23.70 -14.19 1.67
N LEU A 36 24.13 -13.41 0.67
CA LEU A 36 23.17 -12.71 -0.17
C LEU A 36 22.37 -13.81 -0.86
N SER A 37 21.34 -14.29 -0.17
CA SER A 37 20.31 -15.16 -0.76
C SER A 37 19.69 -14.37 -1.90
N GLN A 38 20.24 -14.49 -3.10
CA GLN A 38 19.59 -14.02 -4.32
C GLN A 38 18.22 -14.71 -4.32
N MET A 39 17.16 -13.92 -4.10
CA MET A 39 15.80 -14.43 -4.13
C MET A 39 15.58 -15.10 -5.47
N ASN A 40 15.35 -16.41 -5.45
CA ASN A 40 15.09 -17.11 -6.68
C ASN A 40 13.67 -16.81 -7.19
N ILE A 41 13.43 -17.04 -8.48
CA ILE A 41 12.14 -16.75 -9.12
C ILE A 41 10.97 -17.43 -8.40
N PHE A 42 11.17 -18.64 -7.88
CA PHE A 42 10.13 -19.36 -7.15
C PHE A 42 9.73 -18.62 -5.85
N GLN A 43 10.71 -18.23 -5.04
CA GLN A 43 10.49 -17.43 -3.84
C GLN A 43 9.82 -16.10 -4.20
N ALA A 44 10.29 -15.43 -5.26
CA ALA A 44 9.73 -14.16 -5.71
C ALA A 44 8.26 -14.29 -6.13
N VAL A 45 7.90 -15.36 -6.83
CA VAL A 45 6.51 -15.66 -7.22
C VAL A 45 5.64 -15.89 -5.98
N ILE A 46 6.10 -16.67 -5.00
CA ILE A 46 5.35 -16.92 -3.77
C ILE A 46 5.15 -15.62 -2.97
N LEU A 47 6.20 -14.82 -2.79
CA LEU A 47 6.07 -13.54 -2.08
C LEU A 47 5.23 -12.52 -2.85
N GLY A 48 5.29 -12.53 -4.18
CA GLY A 48 4.38 -11.76 -5.03
C GLY A 48 2.91 -12.16 -4.85
N MET A 49 2.61 -13.46 -4.71
CA MET A 49 1.25 -13.92 -4.38
C MET A 49 0.83 -13.49 -2.99
N VAL A 50 1.71 -13.64 -1.99
CA VAL A 50 1.45 -13.18 -0.61
C VAL A 50 1.14 -11.68 -0.61
N GLN A 51 1.98 -10.86 -1.25
CA GLN A 51 1.76 -9.44 -1.40
C GLN A 51 0.44 -9.13 -2.10
N GLY A 52 0.18 -9.74 -3.26
CA GLY A 52 -1.04 -9.50 -4.04
C GLY A 52 -2.32 -9.89 -3.29
N LEU A 53 -2.30 -10.93 -2.47
CA LEU A 53 -3.45 -11.33 -1.65
C LEU A 53 -3.64 -10.42 -0.43
N THR A 54 -2.55 -10.02 0.21
CA THR A 54 -2.58 -9.34 1.53
C THR A 54 -2.62 -7.82 1.45
N GLU A 55 -2.18 -7.22 0.34
CA GLU A 55 -2.16 -5.75 0.17
C GLU A 55 -3.57 -5.15 0.18
N PHE A 56 -4.53 -5.86 -0.43
CA PHE A 56 -5.91 -5.39 -0.57
C PHE A 56 -6.81 -5.81 0.59
N LEU A 57 -6.46 -6.90 1.27
CA LEU A 57 -7.16 -7.36 2.45
C LEU A 57 -6.70 -6.58 3.69
N PRO A 58 -7.60 -6.34 4.67
CA PRO A 58 -7.27 -5.59 5.89
C PRO A 58 -6.47 -6.45 6.90
N ILE A 59 -5.40 -7.11 6.45
CA ILE A 59 -4.62 -8.11 7.21
C ILE A 59 -3.11 -7.83 7.24
N SER A 60 -2.67 -6.68 6.73
CA SER A 60 -1.28 -6.20 6.76
C SER A 60 -0.30 -7.03 5.90
N SER A 61 -0.06 -6.56 4.67
CA SER A 61 0.92 -7.18 3.76
C SER A 61 2.34 -7.15 4.30
N THR A 62 2.74 -6.06 4.95
CA THR A 62 4.09 -5.92 5.54
C THR A 62 4.36 -6.96 6.64
N ALA A 63 3.36 -7.31 7.45
CA ALA A 63 3.50 -8.37 8.45
C ALA A 63 3.68 -9.74 7.79
N HIS A 64 2.91 -10.04 6.74
CA HIS A 64 3.00 -11.30 6.03
C HIS A 64 4.33 -11.45 5.27
N LEU A 65 4.79 -10.39 4.60
CA LEU A 65 6.08 -10.38 3.90
C LEU A 65 7.28 -10.43 4.85
N LYS A 66 7.12 -10.06 6.12
CA LYS A 66 8.16 -10.22 7.14
C LYS A 66 8.20 -11.65 7.71
N ILE A 67 7.03 -12.27 7.91
CA ILE A 67 6.93 -13.57 8.60
C ILE A 67 7.06 -14.75 7.63
N VAL A 68 6.43 -14.71 6.46
CA VAL A 68 6.39 -15.86 5.53
C VAL A 68 7.79 -16.29 5.07
N PRO A 69 8.68 -15.38 4.59
CA PRO A 69 10.03 -15.75 4.18
C PRO A 69 10.84 -16.38 5.32
N VAL A 70 10.77 -15.79 6.52
CA VAL A 70 11.46 -16.29 7.71
C VAL A 70 10.93 -17.66 8.13
N ALA A 71 9.62 -17.86 8.12
CA ALA A 71 8.99 -19.14 8.44
C ALA A 71 9.35 -20.24 7.45
N LEU A 72 9.64 -19.90 6.19
CA LEU A 72 10.09 -20.81 5.14
C LEU A 72 11.62 -20.98 5.10
N GLY A 73 12.36 -20.32 6.00
CA GLY A 73 13.82 -20.38 6.07
C GLY A 73 14.54 -19.59 4.97
N TRP A 74 13.87 -18.63 4.33
CA TRP A 74 14.41 -17.82 3.21
C TRP A 74 15.10 -16.53 3.66
N GLY A 75 15.00 -16.17 4.94
CA GLY A 75 15.52 -14.89 5.46
C GLY A 75 14.63 -13.70 5.14
N ASP A 76 15.09 -12.48 5.45
CA ASP A 76 14.36 -11.25 5.13
C ASP A 76 14.57 -10.89 3.64
N PRO A 77 13.50 -10.74 2.83
CA PRO A 77 13.62 -10.40 1.42
C PRO A 77 14.18 -8.99 1.18
N GLY A 78 14.19 -8.14 2.21
CA GLY A 78 14.67 -6.77 2.14
C GLY A 78 13.60 -5.78 1.67
N VAL A 79 13.86 -4.51 2.00
CA VAL A 79 12.97 -3.38 1.72
C VAL A 79 12.83 -3.15 0.21
N ALA A 80 13.93 -3.27 -0.53
CA ALA A 80 13.98 -3.10 -1.98
C ALA A 80 13.05 -4.07 -2.72
N PHE A 81 13.18 -5.38 -2.43
CA PHE A 81 12.33 -6.40 -3.04
C PHE A 81 10.86 -6.16 -2.72
N THR A 82 10.55 -5.87 -1.45
CA THR A 82 9.20 -5.59 -0.98
C THR A 82 8.58 -4.38 -1.70
N ALA A 83 9.36 -3.32 -1.92
CA ALA A 83 8.90 -2.14 -2.65
C ALA A 83 8.55 -2.47 -4.11
N VAL A 84 9.37 -3.28 -4.79
CA VAL A 84 9.13 -3.66 -6.19
C VAL A 84 7.86 -4.50 -6.33
N ILE A 85 7.65 -5.52 -5.51
CA ILE A 85 6.42 -6.33 -5.58
C ILE A 85 5.16 -5.53 -5.21
N GLN A 86 5.31 -4.49 -4.38
CA GLN A 86 4.21 -3.58 -4.06
C GLN A 86 3.79 -2.73 -5.28
N LEU A 87 4.72 -2.35 -6.16
CA LEU A 87 4.37 -1.68 -7.44
C LEU A 87 3.47 -2.57 -8.31
N GLY A 88 3.68 -3.89 -8.29
CA GLY A 88 2.78 -4.85 -8.94
C GLY A 88 1.34 -4.80 -8.41
N SER A 89 1.18 -4.58 -7.10
CA SER A 89 -0.13 -4.39 -6.48
C SER A 89 -0.77 -3.07 -6.91
N ILE A 90 -0.01 -1.99 -7.02
CA ILE A 90 -0.49 -0.70 -7.54
C ILE A 90 -0.98 -0.85 -8.98
N PHE A 91 -0.19 -1.49 -9.84
CA PHE A 91 -0.56 -1.77 -11.22
C PHE A 91 -1.89 -2.53 -11.30
N SER A 92 -2.08 -3.52 -10.43
CA SER A 92 -3.33 -4.28 -10.33
C SER A 92 -4.54 -3.40 -10.02
N VAL A 93 -4.40 -2.44 -9.09
CA VAL A 93 -5.46 -1.48 -8.72
C VAL A 93 -5.77 -0.54 -9.88
N VAL A 94 -4.75 0.04 -10.51
CA VAL A 94 -4.91 0.93 -11.67
C VAL A 94 -5.63 0.21 -12.81
N TRP A 95 -5.24 -1.03 -13.10
CA TRP A 95 -5.87 -1.85 -14.13
C TRP A 95 -7.32 -2.19 -13.78
N TYR A 96 -7.59 -2.62 -12.55
CA TYR A 96 -8.93 -3.00 -12.10
C TYR A 96 -9.90 -1.81 -12.11
N PHE A 97 -9.47 -0.66 -11.61
CA PHE A 97 -10.26 0.57 -11.51
C PHE A 97 -10.06 1.52 -12.70
N TRP A 98 -9.56 1.04 -13.84
CA TRP A 98 -9.23 1.90 -14.99
C TRP A 98 -10.40 2.80 -15.42
N GLN A 99 -11.61 2.25 -15.49
CA GLN A 99 -12.82 2.98 -15.84
C GLN A 99 -13.21 4.01 -14.77
N ASP A 100 -13.09 3.67 -13.48
CA ASP A 100 -13.38 4.60 -12.39
C ASP A 100 -12.35 5.74 -12.34
N LEU A 101 -11.06 5.42 -12.48
CA LEU A 101 -9.96 6.38 -12.53
C LEU A 101 -10.11 7.35 -13.69
N THR A 102 -10.33 6.83 -14.91
CA THR A 102 -10.54 7.68 -16.09
C THR A 102 -11.77 8.56 -15.93
N LYS A 103 -12.88 8.04 -15.38
CA LYS A 103 -14.06 8.84 -15.07
C LYS A 103 -13.75 9.96 -14.07
N ILE A 104 -13.06 9.67 -12.97
CA ILE A 104 -12.69 10.67 -11.95
C ILE A 104 -11.77 11.73 -12.55
N VAL A 105 -10.74 11.34 -13.30
CA VAL A 105 -9.76 12.27 -13.89
C VAL A 105 -10.40 13.15 -14.96
N ILE A 106 -11.11 12.56 -15.92
CA ILE A 106 -11.77 13.30 -17.01
C ILE A 106 -12.90 14.16 -16.43
N GLY A 107 -13.69 13.62 -15.50
CA GLY A 107 -14.76 14.32 -14.81
C GLY A 107 -14.24 15.52 -14.03
N ALA A 108 -13.15 15.38 -13.28
CA ALA A 108 -12.51 16.48 -12.58
C ALA A 108 -11.96 17.55 -13.55
N TYR A 109 -11.28 17.14 -14.63
CA TYR A 109 -10.80 18.07 -15.65
C TYR A 109 -11.94 18.86 -16.30
N LYS A 110 -13.01 18.18 -16.72
CA LYS A 110 -14.22 18.81 -17.28
C LYS A 110 -14.82 19.81 -16.30
N SER A 111 -14.92 19.42 -15.02
CA SER A 111 -15.47 20.25 -13.95
C SER A 111 -14.66 21.54 -13.73
N ILE A 112 -13.33 21.48 -13.87
CA ILE A 112 -12.47 22.66 -13.82
C ILE A 112 -12.74 23.58 -15.01
N VAL A 113 -12.82 23.04 -16.23
CA VAL A 113 -13.08 23.81 -17.45
C VAL A 113 -14.47 24.47 -17.43
N THR A 114 -15.48 23.78 -16.91
CA THR A 114 -16.86 24.29 -16.84
C THR A 114 -17.19 25.02 -15.54
N SER A 115 -16.22 25.15 -14.61
CA SER A 115 -16.42 25.70 -13.26
C SER A 115 -17.52 25.00 -12.43
N ASP A 116 -17.76 23.70 -12.69
CA ASP A 116 -18.73 22.89 -11.94
C ASP A 116 -18.04 22.13 -10.79
N TYR A 117 -17.71 22.84 -9.72
CA TYR A 117 -17.03 22.26 -8.56
C TYR A 117 -17.94 21.41 -7.65
N GLN A 118 -19.24 21.29 -7.97
CA GLN A 118 -20.18 20.43 -7.24
C GLN A 118 -20.27 19.02 -7.83
N SER A 119 -19.68 18.80 -9.01
CA SER A 119 -19.56 17.50 -9.66
C SER A 119 -19.02 16.43 -8.69
N PRO A 120 -19.67 15.25 -8.60
CA PRO A 120 -19.19 14.13 -7.78
C PRO A 120 -17.76 13.70 -8.15
N ASP A 121 -17.43 13.69 -9.44
CA ASP A 121 -16.11 13.29 -9.93
C ASP A 121 -15.02 14.28 -9.48
N PHE A 122 -15.33 15.58 -9.47
CA PHE A 122 -14.43 16.62 -8.95
C PHE A 122 -14.22 16.49 -7.43
N ARG A 123 -15.31 16.34 -6.67
CA ARG A 123 -15.25 16.17 -5.21
C ARG A 123 -14.46 14.91 -4.84
N MET A 124 -14.61 13.83 -5.59
CA MET A 124 -13.84 12.60 -5.44
C MET A 124 -12.35 12.83 -5.69
N ALA A 125 -11.99 13.47 -6.81
CA ALA A 125 -10.60 13.76 -7.14
C ALA A 125 -9.94 14.64 -6.05
N VAL A 126 -10.63 15.69 -5.61
CA VAL A 126 -10.16 16.56 -4.51
C VAL A 126 -10.05 15.77 -3.20
N GLY A 127 -11.03 14.92 -2.89
CA GLY A 127 -11.02 14.05 -1.72
C GLY A 127 -9.80 13.11 -1.69
N ILE A 128 -9.43 12.51 -2.83
CA ILE A 128 -8.25 11.65 -2.96
C ILE A 128 -6.95 12.45 -2.76
N VAL A 129 -6.85 13.63 -3.39
CA VAL A 129 -5.67 14.48 -3.28
C VAL A 129 -5.50 14.97 -1.84
N LEU A 130 -6.53 15.58 -1.25
CA LEU A 130 -6.47 16.09 0.11
C LEU A 130 -6.31 14.96 1.14
N GLY A 131 -6.95 13.80 0.92
CA GLY A 131 -6.79 12.63 1.77
C GLY A 131 -5.38 12.01 1.69
N SER A 132 -4.63 12.26 0.63
CA SER A 132 -3.23 11.80 0.54
C SER A 132 -2.27 12.68 1.35
N ILE A 133 -2.65 13.93 1.65
CA ILE A 133 -1.77 14.88 2.35
C ILE A 133 -1.37 14.39 3.76
N PRO A 134 -2.28 13.91 4.63
CA PRO A 134 -1.91 13.50 5.99
C PRO A 134 -0.79 12.45 6.03
N ILE A 135 -0.91 11.36 5.26
CA ILE A 135 0.11 10.31 5.27
C ILE A 135 1.45 10.79 4.70
N ILE A 136 1.43 11.62 3.65
CA ILE A 136 2.66 12.19 3.06
C ILE A 136 3.34 13.12 4.07
N LEU A 137 2.56 14.00 4.70
CA LEU A 137 3.06 14.95 5.69
C LEU A 137 3.66 14.23 6.90
N PHE A 138 2.90 13.33 7.53
CA PHE A 138 3.39 12.61 8.71
C PHE A 138 4.54 11.66 8.37
N GLY A 139 4.53 11.01 7.20
CA GLY A 139 5.64 10.18 6.74
C GLY A 139 6.93 10.99 6.55
N LEU A 140 6.83 12.19 5.96
CA LEU A 140 7.96 13.09 5.82
C LEU A 140 8.47 13.60 7.18
N LEU A 141 7.56 13.95 8.10
CA LEU A 141 7.93 14.36 9.45
C LEU A 141 8.67 13.24 10.20
N ILE A 142 8.22 11.98 10.11
CA ILE A 142 8.93 10.83 10.68
C ILE A 142 10.33 10.73 10.08
N LYS A 143 10.46 10.79 8.74
CA LYS A 143 11.75 10.70 8.06
C LYS A 143 12.74 11.81 8.46
N ILE A 144 12.25 13.02 8.74
CA ILE A 144 13.09 14.18 9.10
C ILE A 144 13.45 14.17 10.60
N PHE A 145 12.49 13.89 11.47
CA PHE A 145 12.63 14.09 12.92
C PHE A 145 12.95 12.81 13.70
N ILE A 146 12.79 11.63 13.10
CA ILE A 146 13.06 10.34 13.74
C ILE A 146 14.09 9.56 12.92
N PRO A 147 15.39 9.85 13.10
CA PRO A 147 16.47 9.06 12.51
C PRO A 147 16.34 7.59 12.93
N ASP A 148 16.73 6.67 12.03
CA ASP A 148 16.72 5.22 12.29
C ASP A 148 15.36 4.62 12.66
N PHE A 149 14.25 5.25 12.23
CA PHE A 149 12.90 4.70 12.42
C PHE A 149 12.78 3.26 11.92
N ASP A 150 13.52 2.90 10.88
CA ASP A 150 13.55 1.55 10.28
C ASP A 150 14.14 0.48 11.20
N ASN A 151 15.01 0.86 12.13
CA ASN A 151 15.62 -0.01 13.13
C ASN A 151 14.98 0.13 14.52
N SER A 152 13.91 0.92 14.63
CA SER A 152 13.26 1.19 15.91
C SER A 152 12.53 -0.04 16.48
N ALA A 153 12.36 -0.07 17.81
CA ALA A 153 11.59 -1.12 18.50
C ALA A 153 10.13 -1.24 18.00
N LEU A 154 9.58 -0.18 17.40
CA LEU A 154 8.25 -0.16 16.80
C LEU A 154 8.13 -1.08 15.58
N ARG A 155 9.25 -1.41 14.91
CA ARG A 155 9.30 -2.35 13.78
C ARG A 155 9.63 -3.78 14.19
N SER A 156 9.76 -4.05 15.50
CA SER A 156 9.91 -5.41 16.01
C SER A 156 8.68 -6.27 15.67
N THR A 157 8.88 -7.58 15.51
CA THR A 157 7.80 -8.53 15.19
C THR A 157 6.67 -8.48 16.22
N VAL A 158 7.02 -8.30 17.50
CA VAL A 158 6.05 -8.17 18.60
C VAL A 158 5.22 -6.90 18.46
N ALA A 159 5.84 -5.75 18.19
CA ALA A 159 5.13 -4.49 18.00
C ALA A 159 4.18 -4.55 16.79
N ILE A 160 4.64 -5.11 15.67
CA ILE A 160 3.84 -5.34 14.46
C ILE A 160 2.62 -6.23 14.79
N ALA A 161 2.82 -7.33 15.52
CA ALA A 161 1.74 -8.24 15.91
C ALA A 161 0.70 -7.54 16.80
N ILE A 162 1.14 -6.77 17.81
CA ILE A 162 0.24 -5.99 18.66
C ILE A 162 -0.56 -4.97 17.83
N ALA A 163 0.11 -4.20 16.97
CA ALA A 163 -0.56 -3.23 16.10
C ALA A 163 -1.59 -3.89 15.18
N SER A 164 -1.28 -5.05 14.59
CA SER A 164 -2.21 -5.83 13.77
C SER A 164 -3.42 -6.32 14.58
N ILE A 165 -3.23 -6.79 15.82
CA ILE A 165 -4.33 -7.20 16.71
C ILE A 165 -5.24 -6.01 17.05
N VAL A 166 -4.66 -4.88 17.45
CA VAL A 166 -5.44 -3.66 17.75
C VAL A 166 -6.24 -3.24 16.53
N MET A 167 -5.64 -3.24 15.34
CA MET A 167 -6.36 -2.91 14.11
C MET A 167 -7.48 -3.89 13.77
N ALA A 168 -7.28 -5.19 13.98
CA ALA A 168 -8.34 -6.18 13.79
C ALA A 168 -9.51 -5.97 14.76
N LEU A 169 -9.22 -5.63 16.02
CA LEU A 169 -10.25 -5.27 17.00
C LEU A 169 -11.01 -4.00 16.60
N LEU A 170 -10.30 -2.96 16.17
CA LEU A 170 -10.92 -1.72 15.69
C LEU A 170 -11.81 -1.97 14.48
N LEU A 171 -11.37 -2.78 13.51
CA LEU A 171 -12.18 -3.18 12.37
C LEU A 171 -13.44 -3.94 12.82
N GLY A 172 -13.31 -4.87 13.77
CA GLY A 172 -14.44 -5.61 14.34
C GLY A 172 -15.45 -4.70 15.06
N ILE A 173 -14.98 -3.67 15.76
CA ILE A 173 -15.83 -2.65 16.39
C ILE A 173 -16.54 -1.83 15.31
N ALA A 174 -15.81 -1.33 14.31
CA ALA A 174 -16.38 -0.55 13.20
C ALA A 174 -17.43 -1.34 12.42
N GLU A 175 -17.20 -2.64 12.21
CA GLU A 175 -18.15 -3.57 11.60
C GLU A 175 -19.43 -3.73 12.43
N LYS A 176 -19.33 -3.67 13.77
CA LYS A 176 -20.48 -3.81 14.66
C LYS A 176 -21.30 -2.52 14.79
N ILE A 177 -20.65 -1.36 14.90
CA ILE A 177 -21.32 -0.09 15.20
C ILE A 177 -21.52 0.82 13.99
N GLY A 178 -20.79 0.60 12.90
CA GLY A 178 -20.89 1.39 11.67
C GLY A 178 -22.26 1.24 11.01
N SER A 179 -22.87 2.37 10.65
CA SER A 179 -24.23 2.38 10.08
C SER A 179 -24.29 1.70 8.70
N ARG A 180 -23.21 1.81 7.91
CA ARG A 180 -23.06 1.20 6.57
C ARG A 180 -24.22 1.53 5.62
N LYS A 181 -24.66 2.79 5.61
CA LYS A 181 -25.79 3.28 4.79
C LYS A 181 -25.37 4.24 3.67
N ARG A 182 -24.09 4.61 3.61
CA ARG A 182 -23.57 5.58 2.65
C ARG A 182 -22.87 4.88 1.49
N ASN A 183 -23.42 5.05 0.29
CA ASN A 183 -22.86 4.50 -0.95
C ASN A 183 -21.77 5.43 -1.53
N PHE A 184 -21.18 5.03 -2.66
CA PHE A 184 -20.04 5.72 -3.26
C PHE A 184 -20.39 7.12 -3.77
N GLU A 185 -21.62 7.32 -4.22
CA GLU A 185 -22.13 8.59 -4.74
C GLU A 185 -22.33 9.64 -3.64
N GLN A 186 -22.43 9.20 -2.38
CA GLN A 186 -22.60 10.05 -1.21
C GLN A 186 -21.28 10.49 -0.58
N LEU A 187 -20.14 10.13 -1.16
CA LEU A 187 -18.82 10.56 -0.70
C LEU A 187 -18.60 12.06 -0.95
N ASP A 188 -17.97 12.72 0.02
CA ASP A 188 -17.57 14.11 -0.08
C ASP A 188 -16.07 14.33 0.22
N ILE A 189 -15.66 15.60 0.13
CA ILE A 189 -14.27 15.99 0.37
C ILE A 189 -13.86 15.74 1.83
N LYS A 190 -14.81 15.86 2.79
CA LYS A 190 -14.54 15.62 4.21
C LYS A 190 -14.25 14.14 4.44
N ASP A 191 -14.97 13.24 3.79
CA ASP A 191 -14.68 11.81 3.82
C ASP A 191 -13.25 11.54 3.32
N GLY A 192 -12.80 12.24 2.28
CA GLY A 192 -11.41 12.16 1.81
C GLY A 192 -10.37 12.52 2.87
N ILE A 193 -10.57 13.63 3.58
CA ILE A 193 -9.66 14.05 4.66
C ILE A 193 -9.68 13.06 5.82
N LEU A 194 -10.87 12.63 6.26
CA LEU A 194 -11.02 11.67 7.36
C LEU A 194 -10.45 10.29 7.03
N MET A 195 -10.66 9.81 5.80
CA MET A 195 -9.99 8.60 5.29
C MET A 195 -8.48 8.79 5.22
N GLY A 196 -8.01 9.98 4.86
CA GLY A 196 -6.59 10.33 4.85
C GLY A 196 -5.94 10.30 6.23
N LEU A 197 -6.65 10.79 7.25
CA LEU A 197 -6.22 10.67 8.65
C LEU A 197 -6.18 9.21 9.10
N ALA A 198 -7.19 8.42 8.73
CA ALA A 198 -7.17 6.99 8.97
C ALA A 198 -5.99 6.32 8.24
N GLN A 199 -5.72 6.70 7.00
CA GLN A 199 -4.59 6.21 6.20
C GLN A 199 -3.25 6.52 6.86
N ALA A 200 -3.09 7.69 7.49
CA ALA A 200 -1.86 8.05 8.18
C ALA A 200 -1.51 7.10 9.35
N LEU A 201 -2.50 6.39 9.92
CA LEU A 201 -2.23 5.34 10.92
C LEU A 201 -1.37 4.20 10.35
N ALA A 202 -1.35 4.01 9.03
CA ALA A 202 -0.52 3.02 8.35
C ALA A 202 0.99 3.29 8.47
N LEU A 203 1.39 4.47 8.93
CA LEU A 203 2.78 4.77 9.27
C LEU A 203 3.25 4.00 10.51
N VAL A 204 2.32 3.55 11.36
CA VAL A 204 2.63 2.65 12.47
C VAL A 204 2.91 1.24 11.93
N PRO A 205 4.11 0.68 12.13
CA PRO A 205 4.46 -0.63 11.61
C PRO A 205 3.47 -1.71 12.08
N GLY A 206 2.96 -2.51 11.14
CA GLY A 206 1.95 -3.53 11.41
C GLY A 206 0.50 -3.07 11.30
N VAL A 207 0.25 -1.76 11.19
CA VAL A 207 -1.07 -1.26 10.78
C VAL A 207 -1.23 -1.47 9.26
N SER A 208 -2.27 -2.22 8.88
CA SER A 208 -2.65 -2.35 7.48
C SER A 208 -3.19 -1.01 6.96
N ARG A 209 -2.65 -0.53 5.84
CA ARG A 209 -3.16 0.66 5.15
C ARG A 209 -4.62 0.50 4.74
N SER A 210 -4.96 -0.60 4.05
CA SER A 210 -6.34 -0.91 3.70
C SER A 210 -7.21 -1.14 4.95
N GLY A 211 -6.66 -1.78 5.98
CA GLY A 211 -7.37 -2.00 7.25
C GLY A 211 -7.75 -0.72 7.97
N SER A 212 -6.82 0.24 8.09
CA SER A 212 -7.08 1.53 8.77
C SER A 212 -8.09 2.38 8.02
N THR A 213 -7.98 2.51 6.70
CA THR A 213 -8.93 3.28 5.89
C THR A 213 -10.30 2.61 5.81
N ILE A 214 -10.39 1.28 5.63
CA ILE A 214 -11.67 0.58 5.63
C ILE A 214 -12.35 0.73 7.00
N THR A 215 -11.60 0.57 8.10
CA THR A 215 -12.11 0.77 9.46
C THR A 215 -12.65 2.19 9.64
N GLY A 216 -11.89 3.21 9.23
CA GLY A 216 -12.34 4.61 9.26
C GLY A 216 -13.62 4.82 8.44
N GLY A 217 -13.66 4.27 7.22
CA GLY A 217 -14.83 4.33 6.34
C GLY A 217 -16.09 3.73 6.98
N LEU A 218 -15.95 2.58 7.63
CA LEU A 218 -17.07 1.95 8.35
C LEU A 218 -17.56 2.81 9.53
N PHE A 219 -16.65 3.43 10.29
CA PHE A 219 -17.02 4.39 11.33
C PHE A 219 -17.74 5.63 10.77
N MET A 220 -17.40 6.06 9.55
CA MET A 220 -18.10 7.14 8.83
C MET A 220 -19.45 6.70 8.24
N GLY A 221 -19.85 5.45 8.44
CA GLY A 221 -21.11 4.91 7.94
C GLY A 221 -21.11 4.53 6.47
N LEU A 222 -19.93 4.43 5.84
CA LEU A 222 -19.79 3.96 4.47
C LEU A 222 -20.13 2.46 4.40
N GLU A 223 -20.73 2.05 3.29
CA GLU A 223 -20.85 0.64 2.95
C GLU A 223 -19.46 -0.01 2.79
N ARG A 224 -19.37 -1.33 3.02
CA ARG A 224 -18.09 -2.07 2.91
C ARG A 224 -17.45 -1.91 1.53
N ALA A 225 -18.25 -2.04 0.48
CA ALA A 225 -17.78 -1.89 -0.90
C ALA A 225 -17.28 -0.46 -1.17
N THR A 226 -18.00 0.55 -0.68
CA THR A 226 -17.62 1.96 -0.77
C THR A 226 -16.32 2.25 -0.04
N ALA A 227 -16.20 1.80 1.22
CA ALA A 227 -15.00 1.98 2.03
C ALA A 227 -13.78 1.29 1.39
N ALA A 228 -13.94 0.08 0.87
CA ALA A 228 -12.88 -0.65 0.18
C ALA A 228 -12.47 0.03 -1.14
N LYS A 229 -13.44 0.38 -2.00
CA LYS A 229 -13.18 1.08 -3.26
C LYS A 229 -12.46 2.40 -3.02
N PHE A 230 -12.95 3.21 -2.08
CA PHE A 230 -12.35 4.50 -1.79
C PHE A 230 -10.97 4.36 -1.13
N SER A 231 -10.80 3.38 -0.23
CA SER A 231 -9.48 3.00 0.31
C SER A 231 -8.49 2.70 -0.81
N PHE A 232 -8.83 1.86 -1.78
CA PHE A 232 -7.93 1.51 -2.89
C PHE A 232 -7.55 2.71 -3.74
N LEU A 233 -8.52 3.55 -4.11
CA LEU A 233 -8.27 4.79 -4.87
C LEU A 233 -7.38 5.76 -4.09
N LEU A 234 -7.63 5.96 -2.80
CA LEU A 234 -6.86 6.83 -1.92
C LEU A 234 -5.41 6.35 -1.71
N GLY A 235 -5.18 5.04 -1.78
CA GLY A 235 -3.84 4.47 -1.67
C GLY A 235 -2.97 4.68 -2.90
N LEU A 236 -3.55 4.91 -4.07
CA LEU A 236 -2.78 5.01 -5.31
C LEU A 236 -1.72 6.12 -5.24
N PRO A 237 -2.03 7.38 -4.86
CA PRO A 237 -1.00 8.41 -4.74
C PRO A 237 0.04 8.10 -3.66
N ALA A 238 -0.41 7.63 -2.50
CA ALA A 238 0.47 7.38 -1.35
C ALA A 238 1.48 6.26 -1.60
N ILE A 239 1.01 5.10 -2.07
CA ILE A 239 1.88 3.95 -2.34
C ILE A 239 2.77 4.23 -3.55
N THR A 240 2.25 4.90 -4.58
CA THR A 240 3.07 5.25 -5.76
C THR A 240 4.22 6.17 -5.35
N LEU A 241 3.95 7.19 -4.55
CA LEU A 241 4.99 8.10 -4.07
C LEU A 241 6.03 7.36 -3.20
N ALA A 242 5.57 6.53 -2.26
CA ALA A 242 6.47 5.74 -1.42
C ALA A 242 7.36 4.80 -2.25
N GLY A 243 6.77 4.08 -3.21
CA GLY A 243 7.50 3.17 -4.11
C GLY A 243 8.49 3.91 -5.02
N LEU A 244 8.15 5.10 -5.52
CA LEU A 244 9.06 5.91 -6.34
C LEU A 244 10.24 6.46 -5.53
N VAL A 245 10.00 6.89 -4.28
CA VAL A 245 11.08 7.35 -3.39
C VAL A 245 12.05 6.21 -3.08
N GLU A 246 11.54 5.00 -2.82
CA GLU A 246 12.37 3.83 -2.56
C GLU A 246 13.14 3.41 -3.82
N LEU A 247 12.46 3.31 -4.98
CA LEU A 247 13.09 2.95 -6.24
C LEU A 247 14.23 3.90 -6.62
N LYS A 248 14.06 5.21 -6.39
CA LYS A 248 15.12 6.20 -6.62
C LYS A 248 16.32 5.99 -5.69
N THR A 249 16.12 5.44 -4.50
CA THR A 249 17.21 5.18 -3.55
C THR A 249 18.05 3.97 -3.98
N LEU A 250 17.49 3.09 -4.82
CA LEU A 250 18.12 1.87 -5.32
C LEU A 250 18.87 2.06 -6.65
N LEU A 251 18.60 3.15 -7.39
CA LEU A 251 19.21 3.48 -8.69
C LEU A 251 20.28 4.55 -8.55
#